data_AF-A0A3M0I4Y2-F1
#
_entry.id   AF-A0A3M0I4Y2-F1
#
_cell.length_a   1.000
_cell.length_b   1.000
_cell.length_c   1.000
_cell.angle_alpha   90.00
_cell.angle_beta   90.00
_cell.angle_gamma   90.00
#
_symmetry.space_group_name_H-M   'P 1'
#
loop_
_entity.id
_entity.type
_entity.pdbx_description
1 polymer ?
#
loop_
_entity_poly.entity_id
_entity_poly.type
_entity_poly.pdbx_seq_one_letter_code
_entity_poly.pdbx_strand_id
1 'polypeptide(L)'
;MAVPWQAGVEGRRHAARGGARKRAAGAGARHQLVFVDRLVATLIHLRHDLPHSVLGLLLGVDRSTITRAITEIRTLPAERGCAVPDRPGLRLRTLADVFAHAQAENIELRLDATEIQVRRPPAGRGGRRAFVSGKKKQNTMKATVIADWRGRTLWTDALRPGRMHDATAARNGGIAVCFQHFPDVEVLLDDGYLGLSRDHRGQAITPPRKPRPGALPGRVQQWERDRHGHSSDRITVEHALADHKRWKQLTRWTHRRDRLPDTYRAIAGLVSDRTVTA
;
A
#
# COMPACT_ATOMS: atom_id res chain seq x y z
N MET A 1 -20.32 -7.99 4.60
CA MET A 1 -18.98 -7.80 5.22
C MET A 1 -18.86 -8.38 6.63
N ALA A 2 -19.91 -8.41 7.46
CA ALA A 2 -19.82 -8.90 8.84
C ALA A 2 -19.42 -10.39 8.96
N VAL A 3 -20.04 -11.29 8.19
CA VAL A 3 -19.76 -12.74 8.24
C VAL A 3 -18.34 -13.09 7.74
N PRO A 4 -17.87 -12.58 6.58
CA PRO A 4 -16.49 -12.81 6.14
C PRO A 4 -15.45 -12.28 7.13
N TRP A 5 -15.68 -11.11 7.72
CA TRP A 5 -14.77 -10.54 8.72
C TRP A 5 -14.72 -11.38 9.99
N GLN A 6 -15.87 -11.82 10.50
CA GLN A 6 -15.93 -12.70 11.69
C GLN A 6 -15.18 -14.02 11.44
N ALA A 7 -15.35 -14.61 10.25
CA ALA A 7 -14.60 -15.81 9.85
C ALA A 7 -13.08 -15.54 9.78
N GLY A 8 -12.66 -14.40 9.21
CA GLY A 8 -11.25 -14.01 9.17
C GLY A 8 -10.63 -13.76 10.55
N VAL A 9 -11.37 -13.12 11.46
CA VAL A 9 -10.97 -12.94 12.86
C VAL A 9 -10.79 -14.30 13.54
N GLU A 10 -11.74 -15.22 13.36
CA GLU A 10 -11.66 -16.54 13.98
C GLU A 10 -10.55 -17.41 13.37
N GLY A 11 -10.33 -17.35 12.06
CA GLY A 11 -9.20 -18.03 11.40
C GLY A 11 -7.84 -17.60 11.95
N ARG A 12 -7.66 -16.30 12.20
CA ARG A 12 -6.44 -15.79 12.87
C ARG A 12 -6.32 -16.27 14.32
N ARG A 13 -7.43 -16.33 15.05
CA ARG A 13 -7.43 -16.88 16.41
C ARG A 13 -7.14 -18.37 16.42
N HIS A 14 -7.66 -19.13 15.45
CA HIS A 14 -7.35 -20.55 15.28
C HIS A 14 -5.84 -20.76 15.05
N ALA A 15 -5.24 -20.01 14.12
CA ALA A 15 -3.80 -20.08 13.87
C ALA A 15 -2.97 -19.69 15.11
N ALA A 16 -3.36 -18.64 15.83
CA ALA A 16 -2.66 -18.22 17.06
C ALA A 16 -2.82 -19.23 18.22
N ARG A 17 -3.96 -19.92 18.31
CA ARG A 17 -4.19 -20.98 19.30
C ARG A 17 -3.54 -22.31 18.93
N GLY A 18 -3.17 -22.51 17.67
CA GLY A 18 -2.65 -23.78 17.16
C GLY A 18 -3.71 -24.88 17.03
N GLY A 19 -5.00 -24.51 16.94
CA GLY A 19 -6.07 -25.50 16.81
C GLY A 19 -7.47 -24.99 17.16
N ALA A 20 -8.39 -25.97 17.20
CA ALA A 20 -9.79 -25.75 17.48
C ALA A 20 -10.01 -25.12 18.87
N ARG A 21 -11.14 -24.41 18.99
CA ARG A 21 -11.48 -23.67 20.19
C ARG A 21 -11.90 -24.64 21.30
N LYS A 22 -11.31 -24.52 22.49
CA LYS A 22 -11.67 -25.34 23.67
C LYS A 22 -12.92 -24.88 24.43
N ARG A 23 -13.32 -23.60 24.26
CA ARG A 23 -14.50 -23.00 24.93
C ARG A 23 -15.49 -22.50 23.88
N ALA A 24 -16.78 -22.41 24.20
CA ALA A 24 -17.79 -21.90 23.28
C ALA A 24 -17.50 -20.47 22.77
N ALA A 25 -18.15 -20.09 21.65
CA ALA A 25 -18.21 -18.69 21.21
C ALA A 25 -18.73 -17.79 22.33
N GLY A 26 -18.14 -16.61 22.52
CA GLY A 26 -18.51 -15.70 23.61
C GLY A 26 -17.98 -16.04 25.02
N ALA A 27 -17.43 -17.23 25.27
CA ALA A 27 -16.92 -17.65 26.60
C ALA A 27 -15.60 -16.98 27.08
N GLY A 28 -15.19 -15.87 26.44
CA GLY A 28 -14.05 -15.06 26.85
C GLY A 28 -14.49 -13.72 27.43
N ALA A 29 -13.54 -12.87 27.84
CA ALA A 29 -13.84 -11.53 28.32
C ALA A 29 -14.70 -10.76 27.29
N ARG A 30 -15.84 -10.22 27.74
CA ARG A 30 -16.74 -9.43 26.89
C ARG A 30 -16.00 -8.20 26.34
N HIS A 31 -16.48 -7.68 25.21
CA HIS A 31 -15.96 -6.40 24.72
C HIS A 31 -16.47 -5.29 25.64
N GLN A 32 -15.55 -4.53 26.24
CA GLN A 32 -15.89 -3.33 27.02
C GLN A 32 -16.29 -2.16 26.10
N LEU A 33 -15.67 -2.09 24.92
CA LEU A 33 -15.95 -1.08 23.90
C LEU A 33 -16.95 -1.58 22.87
N VAL A 34 -17.93 -0.74 22.50
CA VAL A 34 -18.82 -1.03 21.37
C VAL A 34 -18.06 -0.98 20.04
N PHE A 35 -18.71 -1.35 18.94
CA PHE A 35 -18.04 -1.37 17.63
C PHE A 35 -17.47 0.00 17.22
N VAL A 36 -18.24 1.07 17.41
CA VAL A 36 -17.84 2.43 17.02
C VAL A 36 -16.59 2.87 17.78
N ASP A 37 -16.52 2.67 19.09
CA ASP A 37 -15.34 3.04 19.88
C ASP A 37 -14.09 2.25 19.47
N ARG A 38 -14.25 0.95 19.16
CA ARG A 38 -13.14 0.15 18.63
C ARG A 38 -12.66 0.66 17.29
N LEU A 39 -13.57 1.13 16.44
CA LEU A 39 -13.25 1.75 15.15
C LEU A 39 -12.52 3.08 15.35
N VAL A 40 -13.04 3.97 16.19
CA VAL A 40 -12.40 5.26 16.51
C VAL A 40 -11.00 5.05 17.09
N ALA A 41 -10.84 4.15 18.07
CA ALA A 41 -9.53 3.81 18.63
C ALA A 41 -8.55 3.32 17.55
N THR A 42 -9.04 2.52 16.60
CA THR A 42 -8.22 2.01 15.49
C THR A 42 -7.83 3.12 14.52
N LEU A 43 -8.74 4.02 14.16
CA LEU A 43 -8.45 5.14 13.26
C LEU A 43 -7.46 6.13 13.88
N ILE A 44 -7.62 6.46 15.16
CA ILE A 44 -6.66 7.30 15.89
C ILE A 44 -5.28 6.64 15.90
N HIS A 45 -5.22 5.34 16.22
CA HIS A 45 -3.96 4.61 16.21
C HIS A 45 -3.31 4.62 14.82
N LEU A 46 -4.06 4.31 13.75
CA LEU A 46 -3.56 4.33 12.37
C LEU A 46 -3.01 5.71 11.99
N ARG A 47 -3.71 6.78 12.36
CA ARG A 47 -3.35 8.15 12.00
C ARG A 47 -2.14 8.68 12.75
N HIS A 48 -2.12 8.48 14.06
CA HIS A 48 -1.19 9.17 14.97
C HIS A 48 -0.12 8.26 15.58
N ASP A 49 -0.22 6.94 15.39
CA ASP A 49 0.65 5.95 16.03
C ASP A 49 0.63 6.05 17.57
N LEU A 50 -0.52 6.43 18.16
CA LEU A 50 -0.63 6.54 19.61
C LEU A 50 -0.40 5.18 20.30
N PRO A 51 0.37 5.13 21.40
CA PRO A 51 0.52 3.93 22.20
C PRO A 51 -0.83 3.39 22.68
N HIS A 52 -1.00 2.07 22.67
CA HIS A 52 -2.25 1.45 23.11
C HIS A 52 -2.61 1.77 24.57
N SER A 53 -1.63 2.07 25.42
CA SER A 53 -1.87 2.48 26.82
C SER A 53 -2.47 3.87 26.90
N VAL A 54 -2.02 4.81 26.06
CA VAL A 54 -2.58 6.17 25.97
C VAL A 54 -4.03 6.11 25.50
N LEU A 55 -4.31 5.30 24.47
CA LEU A 55 -5.68 5.06 24.02
C LEU A 55 -6.55 4.38 25.09
N GLY A 56 -5.95 3.53 25.93
CA GLY A 56 -6.64 2.90 27.05
C GLY A 56 -7.06 3.93 28.10
N LEU A 57 -6.15 4.84 28.46
CA LEU A 57 -6.44 5.96 29.36
C LEU A 57 -7.54 6.88 28.78
N LEU A 58 -7.46 7.24 27.50
CA LEU A 58 -8.44 8.11 26.85
C LEU A 58 -9.85 7.51 26.79
N LEU A 59 -9.96 6.18 26.72
CA LEU A 59 -11.22 5.45 26.59
C LEU A 59 -11.65 4.75 27.89
N GLY A 60 -10.94 4.95 28.99
CA GLY A 60 -11.27 4.35 30.29
C GLY A 60 -11.21 2.81 30.31
N VAL A 61 -10.33 2.20 29.50
CA VAL A 61 -10.19 0.73 29.39
C VAL A 61 -8.73 0.28 29.45
N ASP A 62 -8.53 -1.01 29.71
CA ASP A 62 -7.20 -1.60 29.72
C ASP A 62 -6.50 -1.53 28.35
N ARG A 63 -5.17 -1.42 28.37
CA ARG A 63 -4.31 -1.51 27.17
C ARG A 63 -4.61 -2.77 26.34
N SER A 64 -4.93 -3.88 27.00
CA SER A 64 -5.26 -5.16 26.35
C SER A 64 -6.58 -5.07 25.57
N THR A 65 -7.58 -4.34 26.07
CA THR A 65 -8.84 -4.05 25.37
C THR A 65 -8.58 -3.31 24.06
N ILE A 66 -7.74 -2.26 24.09
CA ILE A 66 -7.33 -1.52 22.89
C ILE A 66 -6.56 -2.39 21.90
N THR A 67 -5.60 -3.18 22.40
CA THR A 67 -4.80 -4.08 21.55
C THR A 67 -5.68 -5.08 20.81
N ARG A 68 -6.69 -5.64 21.51
CA ARG A 68 -7.69 -6.52 20.92
C ARG A 68 -8.52 -5.79 19.88
N ALA A 69 -9.03 -4.61 20.21
CA ALA A 69 -9.85 -3.78 19.32
C ALA A 69 -9.12 -3.48 18.00
N ILE A 70 -7.90 -2.93 18.06
CA ILE A 70 -7.09 -2.60 16.88
C ILE A 70 -6.79 -3.85 16.04
N THR A 71 -6.47 -4.97 16.69
CA THR A 71 -6.16 -6.22 15.99
C THR A 71 -7.34 -6.75 15.21
N GLU A 72 -8.55 -6.68 15.79
CA GLU A 72 -9.78 -7.14 15.15
C GLU A 72 -10.24 -6.18 14.04
N ILE A 73 -10.29 -4.88 14.35
CA ILE A 73 -10.88 -3.87 13.46
C ILE A 73 -9.98 -3.57 12.27
N ARG A 74 -8.65 -3.51 12.40
CA ARG A 74 -7.74 -3.14 11.29
C ARG A 74 -8.01 -3.89 9.98
N THR A 75 -8.45 -5.14 10.07
CA THR A 75 -8.73 -5.95 8.87
C THR A 75 -9.93 -5.46 8.07
N LEU A 76 -10.90 -4.79 8.71
CA LEU A 76 -12.04 -4.18 8.02
C LEU A 76 -11.61 -3.13 6.98
N PRO A 77 -10.88 -2.05 7.34
CA PRO A 77 -10.40 -1.10 6.34
C PRO A 77 -9.36 -1.71 5.40
N ALA A 78 -8.56 -2.69 5.85
CA ALA A 78 -7.56 -3.35 5.00
C ALA A 78 -8.18 -4.15 3.84
N GLU A 79 -9.32 -4.81 4.09
CA GLU A 79 -10.04 -5.63 3.09
C GLU A 79 -11.05 -4.80 2.29
N ARG A 80 -11.32 -3.55 2.68
CA ARG A 80 -12.33 -2.69 2.06
C ARG A 80 -11.99 -2.33 0.60
N GLY A 81 -10.71 -2.24 0.27
CA GLY A 81 -10.22 -1.77 -1.04
C GLY A 81 -10.27 -0.24 -1.18
N CYS A 82 -9.75 0.26 -2.30
CA CYS A 82 -9.74 1.67 -2.64
C CYS A 82 -11.07 2.08 -3.28
N ALA A 83 -11.56 3.28 -2.95
CA ALA A 83 -12.76 3.82 -3.56
C ALA A 83 -12.49 4.21 -5.01
N VAL A 84 -13.48 3.99 -5.88
CA VAL A 84 -13.43 4.49 -7.25
C VAL A 84 -14.01 5.90 -7.29
N PRO A 85 -13.31 6.87 -7.89
CA PRO A 85 -13.85 8.21 -8.07
C PRO A 85 -15.12 8.20 -8.93
N ASP A 86 -16.08 9.07 -8.60
CA ASP A 86 -17.30 9.28 -9.39
C ASP A 86 -18.20 8.01 -9.53
N ARG A 87 -17.91 6.95 -8.78
CA ARG A 87 -18.64 5.67 -8.77
C ARG A 87 -18.92 5.20 -7.33
N PRO A 88 -19.91 5.79 -6.65
CA PRO A 88 -20.23 5.46 -5.27
C PRO A 88 -20.47 3.94 -5.08
N GLY A 89 -19.81 3.36 -4.08
CA GLY A 89 -19.97 1.94 -3.74
C GLY A 89 -19.03 0.98 -4.49
N LEU A 90 -18.46 1.37 -5.63
CA LEU A 90 -17.45 0.56 -6.32
C LEU A 90 -16.10 0.68 -5.60
N ARG A 91 -15.46 -0.47 -5.34
CA ARG A 91 -14.15 -0.52 -4.68
C ARG A 91 -13.21 -1.51 -5.35
N LEU A 92 -11.99 -1.04 -5.64
CA LEU A 92 -10.91 -1.84 -6.22
C LEU A 92 -10.16 -2.56 -5.11
N ARG A 93 -10.12 -3.89 -5.17
CA ARG A 93 -9.50 -4.73 -4.13
C ARG A 93 -8.28 -5.48 -4.66
N THR A 94 -8.30 -5.83 -5.93
CA THR A 94 -7.22 -6.56 -6.59
C THR A 94 -6.54 -5.69 -7.63
N LEU A 95 -5.33 -6.10 -8.03
CA LEU A 95 -4.63 -5.44 -9.12
C LEU A 95 -5.39 -5.58 -10.44
N ALA A 96 -6.03 -6.74 -10.67
CA ALA A 96 -6.86 -6.96 -11.85
C ALA A 96 -8.07 -6.01 -11.88
N ASP A 97 -8.70 -5.74 -10.73
CA ASP A 97 -9.82 -4.78 -10.66
C ASP A 97 -9.37 -3.39 -11.15
N VAL A 98 -8.15 -2.98 -10.78
CA VAL A 98 -7.59 -1.67 -11.14
C VAL A 98 -7.36 -1.58 -12.64
N PHE A 99 -6.75 -2.59 -13.24
CA PHE A 99 -6.52 -2.60 -14.68
C PHE A 99 -7.81 -2.75 -15.47
N ALA A 100 -8.77 -3.56 -15.00
CA ALA A 100 -10.09 -3.67 -15.61
C ALA A 100 -10.83 -2.32 -15.58
N HIS A 101 -10.79 -1.62 -14.45
CA HIS A 101 -11.34 -0.28 -14.31
C HIS A 101 -10.63 0.73 -15.21
N ALA A 102 -9.30 0.69 -15.28
CA ALA A 102 -8.51 1.56 -16.13
C ALA A 102 -8.85 1.39 -17.61
N GLN A 103 -8.99 0.14 -18.07
CA GLN A 103 -9.37 -0.15 -19.45
C GLN A 103 -10.81 0.31 -19.74
N ALA A 104 -11.76 0.02 -18.85
CA ALA A 104 -13.16 0.35 -19.06
C ALA A 104 -13.43 1.86 -19.09
N GLU A 105 -12.67 2.63 -18.32
CA GLU A 105 -12.88 4.08 -18.14
C GLU A 105 -11.76 4.91 -18.81
N ASN A 106 -10.87 4.27 -19.58
CA ASN A 106 -9.71 4.88 -20.24
C ASN A 106 -8.85 5.75 -19.31
N ILE A 107 -8.49 5.21 -18.14
CA ILE A 107 -7.70 5.91 -17.12
C ILE A 107 -6.23 5.53 -17.25
N GLU A 108 -5.38 6.53 -17.48
CA GLU A 108 -3.93 6.39 -17.34
C GLU A 108 -3.55 6.10 -15.88
N LEU A 109 -2.79 5.03 -15.68
CA LEU A 109 -2.28 4.64 -14.36
C LEU A 109 -0.89 5.22 -14.13
N ARG A 110 -0.58 5.58 -12.88
CA ARG A 110 0.75 6.02 -12.45
C ARG A 110 1.20 5.14 -11.30
N LEU A 111 2.37 4.52 -11.45
CA LEU A 111 2.91 3.60 -10.47
C LEU A 111 4.22 4.12 -9.91
N ASP A 112 4.32 4.09 -8.59
CA ASP A 112 5.56 4.37 -7.88
C ASP A 112 5.64 3.54 -6.59
N ALA A 113 6.82 3.47 -6.00
CA ALA A 113 7.07 2.78 -4.75
C ALA A 113 7.47 3.75 -3.63
N THR A 114 7.05 3.42 -2.41
CA THR A 114 7.50 4.13 -1.21
C THR A 114 8.09 3.20 -0.17
N GLU A 115 9.08 3.67 0.58
CA GLU A 115 9.78 2.89 1.58
C GLU A 115 9.37 3.30 3.00
N ILE A 116 8.96 2.32 3.81
CA ILE A 116 8.65 2.46 5.23
C ILE A 116 9.80 1.87 6.02
N GLN A 117 10.40 2.65 6.93
CA GLN A 117 11.43 2.15 7.84
C GLN A 117 10.84 1.08 8.76
N VAL A 118 11.48 -0.08 8.87
CA VAL A 118 11.05 -1.18 9.75
C VAL A 118 12.15 -1.53 10.75
N ARG A 119 11.78 -2.18 11.85
CA ARG A 119 12.75 -2.73 12.80
C ARG A 119 13.71 -3.70 12.11
N ARG A 120 15.00 -3.58 12.45
CA ARG A 120 16.05 -4.51 12.03
C ARG A 120 15.71 -5.92 12.55
N PRO A 121 15.80 -6.97 11.72
CA PRO A 121 15.71 -8.34 12.21
C PRO A 121 16.75 -8.62 13.32
N PRO A 122 16.43 -9.43 14.34
CA PRO A 122 17.39 -9.86 15.36
C PRO A 122 18.66 -10.45 14.74
N ALA A 123 19.79 -10.33 15.44
CA ALA A 123 21.03 -10.99 15.03
C ALA A 123 20.86 -12.52 14.97
N GLY A 124 21.66 -13.19 14.14
CA GLY A 124 21.65 -14.65 14.03
C GLY A 124 20.48 -15.27 13.24
N ARG A 125 19.49 -14.49 12.77
CA ARG A 125 18.43 -15.00 11.88
C ARG A 125 18.74 -14.78 10.41
N GLY A 126 18.46 -15.79 9.58
CA GLY A 126 18.47 -15.70 8.12
C GLY A 126 17.56 -14.57 7.61
N GLY A 127 17.91 -13.98 6.46
CA GLY A 127 17.13 -12.90 5.86
C GLY A 127 17.37 -11.50 6.44
N ARG A 128 18.35 -11.32 7.34
CA ARG A 128 18.67 -10.01 7.93
C ARG A 128 18.96 -8.92 6.89
N ARG A 129 19.64 -9.27 5.80
CA ARG A 129 19.98 -8.34 4.70
C ARG A 129 18.83 -8.11 3.71
N ALA A 130 17.75 -8.88 3.76
CA ALA A 130 16.65 -8.78 2.81
C ALA A 130 15.90 -7.43 2.92
N PHE A 131 15.96 -6.80 4.09
CA PHE A 131 15.29 -5.52 4.35
C PHE A 131 16.19 -4.31 4.15
N VAL A 132 17.51 -4.50 3.96
CA VAL A 132 18.44 -3.37 3.82
C VAL A 132 18.26 -2.76 2.43
N SER A 133 17.61 -1.61 2.36
CA SER A 133 17.50 -0.81 1.14
C SER A 133 18.85 -0.21 0.79
N GLY A 134 19.29 -0.41 -0.45
CA GLY A 134 20.50 0.22 -0.97
C GLY A 134 20.35 1.74 -1.06
N LYS A 135 19.16 2.23 -1.43
CA LYS A 135 18.85 3.66 -1.59
C LYS A 135 18.81 4.38 -0.25
N LYS A 136 18.09 3.82 0.74
CA LYS A 136 17.94 4.44 2.07
C LYS A 136 19.06 4.09 3.04
N LYS A 137 19.88 3.07 2.75
CA LYS A 137 20.89 2.50 3.66
C LYS A 137 20.31 2.11 5.03
N GLN A 138 19.04 1.71 5.06
CA GLN A 138 18.26 1.38 6.26
C GLN A 138 17.40 0.13 6.04
N ASN A 139 16.86 -0.46 7.12
CA ASN A 139 15.90 -1.55 6.99
C ASN A 139 14.53 -0.99 6.62
N THR A 140 14.01 -1.36 5.46
CA THR A 140 12.72 -0.88 4.97
C THR A 140 11.87 -2.02 4.43
N MET A 141 10.58 -1.74 4.31
CA MET A 141 9.66 -2.45 3.41
C MET A 141 9.14 -1.46 2.40
N LYS A 142 8.92 -1.92 1.17
CA LYS A 142 8.46 -1.09 0.06
C LYS A 142 7.00 -1.38 -0.23
N ALA A 143 6.18 -0.35 -0.34
CA ALA A 143 4.83 -0.46 -0.87
C ALA A 143 4.84 0.04 -2.32
N THR A 144 4.30 -0.77 -3.24
CA THR A 144 3.98 -0.31 -4.59
C THR A 144 2.58 0.28 -4.56
N VAL A 145 2.42 1.51 -5.05
CA VAL A 145 1.15 2.22 -5.10
C VAL A 145 0.81 2.54 -6.55
N ILE A 146 -0.45 2.37 -6.91
CA ILE A 146 -1.01 2.83 -8.18
C ILE A 146 -1.99 3.95 -7.88
N ALA A 147 -1.85 5.04 -8.62
CA ALA A 147 -2.76 6.18 -8.62
C ALA A 147 -3.21 6.47 -10.05
N ASP A 148 -4.27 7.27 -10.19
CA ASP A 148 -4.63 7.84 -11.48
C ASP A 148 -3.87 9.14 -11.78
N TRP A 149 -4.13 9.73 -12.94
CA TRP A 149 -3.53 11.00 -13.36
C TRP A 149 -3.85 12.19 -12.43
N ARG A 150 -4.90 12.12 -11.60
CA ARG A 150 -5.24 13.15 -10.59
C ARG A 150 -4.56 12.91 -9.24
N GLY A 151 -3.81 11.82 -9.09
CA GLY A 151 -3.15 11.46 -7.84
C GLY A 151 -4.07 10.77 -6.83
N ARG A 152 -5.23 10.25 -7.26
CA ARG A 152 -6.14 9.50 -6.41
C ARG A 152 -5.64 8.07 -6.29
N THR A 153 -5.49 7.56 -5.06
CA THR A 153 -4.95 6.21 -4.83
C THR A 153 -5.96 5.15 -5.26
N LEU A 154 -5.55 4.25 -6.16
CA LEU A 154 -6.37 3.15 -6.66
C LEU A 154 -5.97 1.79 -6.07
N TRP A 155 -4.70 1.61 -5.71
CA TRP A 155 -4.23 0.32 -5.17
C TRP A 155 -2.89 0.40 -4.46
N THR A 156 -2.64 -0.58 -3.60
CA THR A 156 -1.33 -0.85 -3.01
C THR A 156 -1.08 -2.35 -2.85
N ASP A 157 0.18 -2.75 -2.95
CA ASP A 157 0.58 -4.15 -2.84
C ASP A 157 0.68 -4.67 -1.38
N ALA A 158 1.12 -5.93 -1.23
CA ALA A 158 1.36 -6.57 0.07
C ALA A 158 2.68 -6.16 0.75
N LEU A 159 3.37 -5.17 0.20
CA LEU A 159 4.73 -4.76 0.50
C LEU A 159 5.80 -5.80 0.15
N ARG A 160 7.02 -5.33 -0.11
CA ARG A 160 8.19 -6.16 -0.39
C ARG A 160 9.38 -5.78 0.51
N PRO A 161 10.33 -6.68 0.77
CA PRO A 161 11.54 -6.34 1.52
C PRO A 161 12.34 -5.21 0.85
N GLY A 162 12.92 -4.31 1.64
CA GLY A 162 13.62 -3.10 1.18
C GLY A 162 14.78 -3.33 0.21
N ARG A 163 15.40 -4.52 0.21
CA ARG A 163 16.47 -4.85 -0.76
C ARG A 163 15.92 -5.15 -2.16
N MET A 164 14.65 -5.52 -2.28
CA MET A 164 14.04 -5.85 -3.56
C MET A 164 14.01 -4.61 -4.46
N HIS A 165 14.42 -4.77 -5.72
CA HIS A 165 14.33 -3.71 -6.70
C HIS A 165 12.86 -3.47 -7.08
N ASP A 166 12.50 -2.22 -7.35
CA ASP A 166 11.09 -1.84 -7.54
C ASP A 166 10.49 -2.49 -8.80
N ALA A 167 11.26 -2.56 -9.90
CA ALA A 167 10.85 -3.32 -11.09
C ALA A 167 10.62 -4.81 -10.83
N THR A 168 11.39 -5.43 -9.92
CA THR A 168 11.17 -6.84 -9.53
C THR A 168 9.94 -6.97 -8.65
N ALA A 169 9.71 -6.02 -7.73
CA ALA A 169 8.51 -5.97 -6.91
C ALA A 169 7.24 -5.86 -7.77
N ALA A 170 7.24 -4.99 -8.78
CA ALA A 170 6.14 -4.84 -9.73
C ALA A 170 5.86 -6.14 -10.52
N ARG A 171 6.89 -6.79 -11.07
CA ARG A 171 6.73 -8.08 -11.76
C ARG A 171 6.13 -9.14 -10.84
N ASN A 172 6.70 -9.31 -9.64
CA ASN A 172 6.20 -10.25 -8.62
C ASN A 172 4.82 -9.85 -8.06
N GLY A 173 4.38 -8.62 -8.30
CA GLY A 173 3.07 -8.12 -7.94
C GLY A 173 1.99 -8.47 -8.96
N GLY A 174 2.36 -9.03 -10.12
CA GLY A 174 1.44 -9.40 -11.19
C GLY A 174 1.22 -8.32 -12.25
N ILE A 175 1.96 -7.20 -12.21
CA ILE A 175 1.81 -6.11 -13.19
C ILE A 175 2.02 -6.61 -14.63
N ALA A 176 3.04 -7.45 -14.83
CA ALA A 176 3.32 -8.07 -16.13
C ALA A 176 2.17 -8.95 -16.64
N VAL A 177 1.48 -9.65 -15.73
CA VAL A 177 0.32 -10.48 -16.06
C VAL A 177 -0.87 -9.60 -16.42
N CYS A 178 -1.08 -8.49 -15.70
CA CYS A 178 -2.14 -7.54 -16.01
C CYS A 178 -1.95 -6.93 -17.40
N PHE A 179 -0.75 -6.53 -17.79
CA PHE A 179 -0.49 -6.04 -19.15
C PHE A 179 -0.91 -7.02 -20.26
N GLN A 180 -0.79 -8.34 -20.03
CA GLN A 180 -1.23 -9.35 -21.00
C GLN A 180 -2.75 -9.43 -21.15
N HIS A 181 -3.49 -9.16 -20.07
CA HIS A 181 -4.96 -9.27 -20.04
C HIS A 181 -5.65 -7.94 -20.37
N PHE A 182 -4.94 -6.82 -20.24
CA PHE A 182 -5.47 -5.47 -20.42
C PHE A 182 -4.57 -4.68 -21.37
N PRO A 183 -4.64 -4.96 -22.69
CA PRO A 183 -3.69 -4.44 -23.68
C PRO A 183 -3.73 -2.92 -23.83
N ASP A 184 -4.88 -2.29 -23.55
CA ASP A 184 -5.10 -0.86 -23.76
C ASP A 184 -4.70 -0.01 -22.54
N VAL A 185 -4.22 -0.63 -21.47
CA VAL A 185 -3.86 0.08 -20.23
C VAL A 185 -2.39 0.50 -20.26
N GLU A 186 -2.19 1.81 -20.18
CA GLU A 186 -0.88 2.43 -19.98
C GLU A 186 -0.61 2.70 -18.49
N VAL A 187 0.64 2.47 -18.08
CA VAL A 187 1.16 2.75 -16.74
C VAL A 187 2.42 3.59 -16.86
N LEU A 188 2.35 4.82 -16.36
CA LEU A 188 3.48 5.74 -16.22
C LEU A 188 4.37 5.35 -15.03
N LEU A 189 5.67 5.27 -15.28
CA LEU A 189 6.69 4.72 -14.38
C LEU A 189 7.93 5.60 -14.31
N ASP A 190 8.73 5.44 -13.24
CA ASP A 190 10.07 6.05 -13.16
C ASP A 190 11.12 5.25 -13.97
N ASP A 191 12.31 5.83 -14.13
CA ASP A 191 13.42 5.20 -14.87
C ASP A 191 13.94 3.91 -14.19
N GLY A 192 13.64 3.71 -12.89
CA GLY A 192 13.88 2.47 -12.17
C GLY A 192 13.06 1.29 -12.71
N TYR A 193 12.03 1.52 -13.53
CA TYR A 193 11.25 0.48 -14.18
C TYR A 193 11.60 0.25 -15.66
N LEU A 194 12.75 0.75 -16.13
CA LEU A 194 13.16 0.62 -17.53
C LEU A 194 13.15 -0.83 -18.05
N GLY A 195 13.46 -1.80 -17.18
CA GLY A 195 13.35 -3.21 -17.52
C GLY A 195 11.90 -3.64 -17.82
N LEU A 196 10.93 -3.15 -17.06
CA LEU A 196 9.50 -3.43 -17.26
C LEU A 196 8.99 -2.77 -18.55
N SER A 197 9.43 -1.53 -18.84
CA SER A 197 9.13 -0.85 -20.11
C SER A 197 9.65 -1.60 -21.33
N ARG A 198 10.86 -2.17 -21.24
CA ARG A 198 11.42 -2.99 -22.32
C ARG A 198 10.58 -4.25 -22.58
N ASP A 199 10.08 -4.87 -21.51
CA ASP A 199 9.34 -6.14 -21.57
C ASP A 199 7.87 -5.90 -22.02
N HIS A 200 7.29 -4.72 -21.78
CA HIS A 200 5.91 -4.35 -22.10
C HIS A 200 5.83 -2.99 -22.81
N ARG A 201 6.34 -2.93 -24.05
CA ARG A 201 6.39 -1.69 -24.84
C ARG A 201 4.98 -1.21 -25.17
N GLY A 202 4.77 0.10 -25.08
CA GLY A 202 3.45 0.72 -25.32
C GLY A 202 2.52 0.70 -24.12
N GLN A 203 2.80 -0.11 -23.08
CA GLN A 203 2.00 -0.14 -21.86
C GLN A 203 2.79 0.38 -20.64
N ALA A 204 4.03 -0.06 -20.46
CA ALA A 204 4.90 0.42 -19.39
C ALA A 204 5.73 1.62 -19.87
N ILE A 205 5.28 2.84 -19.55
CA ILE A 205 5.85 4.09 -20.06
C ILE A 205 6.87 4.64 -19.05
N THR A 206 8.15 4.69 -19.46
CA THR A 206 9.26 5.27 -18.69
C THR A 206 9.82 6.49 -19.41
N PRO A 207 10.52 7.41 -18.72
CA PRO A 207 11.05 8.60 -19.36
C PRO A 207 11.98 8.27 -20.53
N PRO A 208 12.12 9.17 -21.52
CA PRO A 208 12.96 8.93 -22.68
C PRO A 208 14.43 8.79 -22.27
N ARG A 209 15.13 7.86 -22.93
CA ARG A 209 16.54 7.61 -22.66
C ARG A 209 17.39 8.82 -23.02
N LYS A 210 18.37 9.11 -22.17
CA LYS A 210 19.37 10.15 -22.43
C LYS A 210 20.07 9.87 -23.76
N PRO A 211 20.17 10.88 -24.66
CA PRO A 211 20.95 10.77 -25.90
C PRO A 211 22.42 10.41 -25.62
N ARG A 212 23.06 9.75 -26.58
CA ARG A 212 24.50 9.46 -26.50
C ARG A 212 25.32 10.76 -26.50
N PRO A 213 26.52 10.77 -25.90
CA PRO A 213 27.47 11.87 -26.07
C PRO A 213 27.67 12.19 -27.55
N GLY A 214 27.67 13.48 -27.92
CA GLY A 214 27.79 13.93 -29.31
C GLY A 214 26.48 13.98 -30.10
N ALA A 215 25.32 13.76 -29.46
CA ALA A 215 24.03 13.99 -30.10
C ALA A 215 23.83 15.46 -30.51
N LEU A 216 23.12 15.68 -31.62
CA LEU A 216 22.78 17.03 -32.12
C LEU A 216 22.08 17.86 -31.02
N PRO A 217 22.37 19.17 -30.91
CA PRO A 217 21.76 20.03 -29.88
C PRO A 217 20.23 19.97 -29.88
N GLY A 218 19.58 19.96 -31.05
CA GLY A 218 18.11 19.86 -31.16
C GLY A 218 17.56 18.55 -30.58
N ARG A 219 18.30 17.43 -30.68
CA ARG A 219 17.92 16.15 -30.09
C ARG A 219 18.02 16.18 -28.55
N VAL A 220 19.05 16.85 -28.03
CA VAL A 220 19.22 17.03 -26.57
C VAL A 220 18.07 17.88 -26.01
N GLN A 221 17.75 19.00 -26.67
CA GLN A 221 16.63 19.86 -26.27
C GLN A 221 15.27 19.13 -26.31
N GLN A 222 15.02 18.32 -27.35
CA GLN A 222 13.80 17.52 -27.42
C GLN A 222 13.72 16.52 -26.26
N TRP A 223 14.82 15.81 -25.99
CA TRP A 223 14.89 14.90 -24.84
C TRP A 223 14.64 15.60 -23.50
N GLU A 224 15.18 16.80 -23.30
CA GLU A 224 14.94 17.58 -22.08
C GLU A 224 13.47 17.95 -21.92
N ARG A 225 12.81 18.41 -23.00
CA ARG A 225 11.37 18.70 -23.01
C ARG A 225 10.53 17.47 -22.68
N ASP A 226 10.78 16.35 -23.36
CA ASP A 226 10.02 15.11 -23.17
C ASP A 226 10.23 14.53 -21.77
N ARG A 227 11.48 14.55 -21.27
CA ARG A 227 11.80 14.15 -19.91
C ARG A 227 11.09 15.05 -18.88
N HIS A 228 11.04 16.36 -19.12
CA HIS A 228 10.38 17.30 -18.24
C HIS A 228 8.86 17.07 -18.22
N GLY A 229 8.24 16.87 -19.38
CA GLY A 229 6.82 16.48 -19.51
C GLY A 229 6.52 15.22 -18.70
N HIS A 230 7.28 14.15 -18.94
CA HIS A 230 7.12 12.88 -18.19
C HIS A 230 7.26 13.07 -16.68
N SER A 231 8.22 13.89 -16.23
CA SER A 231 8.39 14.19 -14.82
C SER A 231 7.20 14.97 -14.26
N SER A 232 6.65 15.90 -15.02
CA SER A 232 5.48 16.71 -14.65
C SER A 232 4.24 15.84 -14.45
N ASP A 233 3.98 14.92 -15.38
CA ASP A 233 2.88 13.97 -15.28
C ASP A 233 3.04 13.10 -14.03
N ARG A 234 4.25 12.61 -13.74
CA ARG A 234 4.47 11.78 -12.56
C ARG A 234 4.29 12.48 -11.21
N ILE A 235 4.23 13.82 -11.14
CA ILE A 235 4.07 14.54 -9.88
C ILE A 235 2.83 14.07 -9.11
N THR A 236 1.75 13.68 -9.79
CA THR A 236 0.50 13.31 -9.09
C THR A 236 0.59 11.98 -8.33
N VAL A 237 1.39 11.00 -8.80
CA VAL A 237 1.64 9.80 -7.99
C VAL A 237 2.56 10.12 -6.80
N GLU A 238 3.45 11.10 -6.94
CA GLU A 238 4.24 11.58 -5.80
C GLU A 238 3.35 12.28 -4.76
N HIS A 239 2.33 13.04 -5.19
CA HIS A 239 1.29 13.58 -4.32
C HIS A 239 0.49 12.47 -3.63
N ALA A 240 0.07 11.44 -4.38
CA ALA A 240 -0.57 10.27 -3.80
C ALA A 240 0.31 9.64 -2.71
N LEU A 241 1.60 9.41 -2.98
CA LEU A 241 2.53 8.90 -1.98
C LEU A 241 2.72 9.83 -0.79
N ALA A 242 2.69 11.15 -1.00
CA ALA A 242 2.75 12.13 0.08
C ALA A 242 1.56 11.99 1.03
N ASP A 243 0.36 11.71 0.52
CA ASP A 243 -0.84 11.47 1.33
C ASP A 243 -0.66 10.30 2.29
N HIS A 244 -0.03 9.22 1.83
CA HIS A 244 0.27 8.05 2.66
C HIS A 244 1.32 8.39 3.71
N LYS A 245 2.40 9.10 3.31
CA LYS A 245 3.49 9.50 4.21
C LYS A 245 3.05 10.46 5.33
N ARG A 246 1.92 11.15 5.17
CA ARG A 246 1.32 11.99 6.23
C ARG A 246 0.76 11.18 7.42
N TRP A 247 0.63 9.86 7.29
CA TRP A 247 0.21 8.98 8.39
C TRP A 247 1.41 8.57 9.24
N LYS A 248 1.35 8.83 10.55
CA LYS A 248 2.51 8.63 11.44
C LYS A 248 3.01 7.19 11.47
N GLN A 249 2.12 6.21 11.37
CA GLN A 249 2.49 4.79 11.30
C GLN A 249 3.39 4.44 10.11
N LEU A 250 3.29 5.19 9.00
CA LEU A 250 4.06 4.95 7.78
C LEU A 250 5.39 5.72 7.75
N THR A 251 5.64 6.62 8.70
CA THR A 251 6.94 7.29 8.83
C THR A 251 8.01 6.31 9.31
N ARG A 252 7.70 5.56 10.37
CA ARG A 252 8.59 4.52 10.91
C ARG A 252 7.76 3.43 11.59
N TRP A 253 7.82 2.23 11.05
CA TRP A 253 7.12 1.09 11.60
C TRP A 253 7.90 0.44 12.74
N THR A 254 7.44 0.71 13.96
CA THR A 254 7.99 0.12 15.18
C THR A 254 7.18 -1.06 15.71
N HIS A 255 6.16 -1.53 15.00
CA HIS A 255 5.36 -2.67 15.43
C HIS A 255 5.83 -3.99 14.81
N ARG A 256 5.07 -5.06 15.07
CA ARG A 256 5.26 -6.37 14.44
C ARG A 256 5.21 -6.26 12.91
N ARG A 257 6.26 -6.72 12.23
CA ARG A 257 6.43 -6.55 10.78
C ARG A 257 5.31 -7.18 9.95
N ASP A 258 4.81 -8.34 10.36
CA ASP A 258 3.72 -9.07 9.71
C ASP A 258 2.39 -8.31 9.70
N ARG A 259 2.27 -7.24 10.49
CA ARG A 259 1.07 -6.41 10.55
C ARG A 259 1.12 -5.19 9.65
N LEU A 260 2.29 -4.84 9.12
CA LEU A 260 2.47 -3.66 8.27
C LEU A 260 1.66 -3.75 6.96
N PRO A 261 1.58 -4.90 6.26
CA PRO A 261 0.78 -4.98 5.03
C PRO A 261 -0.69 -4.62 5.23
N ASP A 262 -1.34 -5.19 6.26
CA ASP A 262 -2.74 -4.87 6.57
C ASP A 262 -2.91 -3.42 7.02
N THR A 263 -1.98 -2.90 7.82
CA THR A 263 -1.97 -1.49 8.21
C THR A 263 -1.85 -0.58 6.98
N TYR A 264 -0.95 -0.89 6.05
CA TYR A 264 -0.74 -0.07 4.87
C TYR A 264 -1.97 -0.08 3.96
N ARG A 265 -2.58 -1.25 3.72
CA ARG A 265 -3.83 -1.36 2.96
C ARG A 265 -4.98 -0.59 3.61
N ALA A 266 -5.10 -0.66 4.94
CA ALA A 266 -6.10 0.10 5.68
C ALA A 266 -5.92 1.61 5.49
N ILE A 267 -4.68 2.09 5.58
CA ILE A 267 -4.35 3.51 5.35
C ILE A 267 -4.60 3.91 3.90
N ALA A 268 -4.19 3.08 2.93
CA ALA A 268 -4.41 3.34 1.51
C ALA A 268 -5.90 3.45 1.16
N GLY A 269 -6.74 2.57 1.71
CA GLY A 269 -8.19 2.64 1.55
C GLY A 269 -8.79 3.93 2.13
N LEU A 270 -8.31 4.38 3.29
CA LEU A 270 -8.75 5.64 3.92
C LEU A 270 -8.24 6.88 3.17
N VAL A 271 -7.02 6.84 2.64
CA VAL A 271 -6.47 7.89 1.76
C VAL A 271 -7.31 7.98 0.50
N SER A 272 -7.60 6.84 -0.13
CA SER A 272 -8.44 6.73 -1.32
C SER A 272 -9.85 7.32 -1.07
N ASP A 273 -10.50 6.96 0.03
CA ASP A 273 -11.81 7.52 0.42
C ASP A 273 -11.77 9.06 0.46
N ARG A 274 -10.74 9.64 1.07
CA ARG A 274 -10.57 11.09 1.17
C ARG A 274 -10.37 11.76 -0.20
N THR A 275 -9.59 11.14 -1.07
CA THR A 275 -9.27 11.70 -2.41
C THR A 275 -10.41 11.62 -3.41
N VAL A 276 -11.44 10.80 -3.13
CA VAL A 276 -12.67 10.73 -3.94
C VAL A 276 -13.69 11.79 -3.51
N THR A 277 -13.67 12.21 -2.24
CA THR A 277 -14.61 13.20 -1.68
C THR A 277 -14.13 14.65 -1.74
N ALA A 278 -12.88 14.88 -2.15
CA ALA A 278 -12.22 16.19 -2.18
C ALA A 278 -12.19 16.76 -3.60
#